data_AF-A0A3R7PJC5-F1
#
_entry.id   AF-A0A3R7PJC5-F1
#
_cell.length_a   1.000
_cell.length_b   1.000
_cell.length_c   1.000
_cell.angle_alpha   90.00
_cell.angle_beta   90.00
_cell.angle_gamma   90.00
#
_symmetry.space_group_name_H-M   'P 1'
#
loop_
_entity.id
_entity.type
_entity.pdbx_description
1 polymer ?
#
loop_
_entity_poly.entity_id
_entity_poly.type
_entity_poly.pdbx_seq_one_letter_code
_entity_poly.pdbx_strand_id
1 'polypeptide(L)'
;MGIYVQLFKVVALRMTKFTVVYLPIFLGFALCFRVTFDKNGATFATPLSSGIKALAMMSGELDYNSVLGTREIIFCFYVLLIAISTVNLLVGLAVRDIQLLMKKAGVNRLAVTVLLEIQIDEFFNSALASCLICRLLLR
;
A
#
# COMPACT_ATOMS: atom_id res chain seq x y z
N MET A 1 15.17 -12.68 5.15
CA MET A 1 13.71 -12.95 5.18
C MET A 1 12.92 -11.95 6.05
N GLY A 2 13.38 -11.56 7.25
CA GLY A 2 12.62 -10.64 8.12
C GLY A 2 12.30 -9.24 7.57
N ILE A 3 13.21 -8.63 6.78
CA ILE A 3 13.01 -7.28 6.22
C ILE A 3 11.86 -7.25 5.20
N TYR A 4 11.70 -8.29 4.39
CA TYR A 4 10.61 -8.38 3.40
C TYR A 4 9.25 -8.53 4.06
N VAL A 5 9.16 -9.31 5.15
CA VAL A 5 7.92 -9.44 5.94
C VAL A 5 7.56 -8.10 6.60
N GLN A 6 8.55 -7.39 7.13
CA GLN A 6 8.34 -6.06 7.70
C GLN A 6 7.90 -5.04 6.65
N LEU A 7 8.51 -5.08 5.45
CA LEU A 7 8.12 -4.24 4.31
C LEU A 7 6.67 -4.51 3.91
N PHE A 8 6.31 -5.78 3.72
CA PHE A 8 4.94 -6.17 3.38
C PHE A 8 3.93 -5.70 4.42
N LYS A 9 4.17 -5.94 5.72
CA LYS A 9 3.27 -5.53 6.80
C LYS A 9 3.04 -4.01 6.80
N VAL A 10 4.12 -3.23 6.64
CA VAL A 10 4.04 -1.76 6.63
C VAL A 10 3.33 -1.24 5.39
N VAL A 11 3.58 -1.81 4.22
CA VAL A 11 2.92 -1.42 2.96
C VAL A 11 1.44 -1.81 3.02
N ALA A 12 1.12 -3.04 3.44
CA ALA A 12 -0.26 -3.52 3.57
C ALA A 12 -1.09 -2.62 4.50
N LEU A 13 -0.58 -2.25 5.68
CA LEU A 13 -1.28 -1.34 6.59
C LEU A 13 -1.53 0.05 5.99
N ARG A 14 -0.60 0.55 5.16
CA ARG A 14 -0.78 1.82 4.45
C ARG A 14 -1.80 1.71 3.33
N MET A 15 -1.78 0.62 2.57
CA MET A 15 -2.83 0.32 1.57
C MET A 15 -4.20 0.23 2.23
N THR A 16 -4.33 -0.49 3.36
CA THR A 16 -5.61 -0.62 4.07
C THR A 16 -6.15 0.73 4.54
N LYS A 17 -5.30 1.61 5.08
CA LYS A 17 -5.72 2.97 5.46
C LYS A 17 -6.24 3.76 4.27
N PHE A 18 -5.57 3.67 3.13
CA PHE A 18 -6.00 4.31 1.89
C PHE A 18 -7.36 3.76 1.43
N THR A 19 -7.54 2.44 1.44
CA THR A 19 -8.82 1.80 1.10
C THR A 19 -9.97 2.29 1.98
N VAL A 20 -9.76 2.43 3.29
CA VAL A 20 -10.79 2.95 4.22
C VAL A 20 -11.18 4.39 3.90
N VAL A 21 -10.22 5.24 3.48
CA VAL A 21 -10.50 6.63 3.06
C VAL A 21 -11.32 6.69 1.77
N TYR A 22 -11.13 5.73 0.85
CA TYR A 22 -11.87 5.67 -0.42
C TYR A 22 -13.24 4.97 -0.32
N LEU A 23 -13.48 4.25 0.78
CA LEU A 23 -14.73 3.53 1.04
C LEU A 23 -16.01 4.39 0.93
N PRO A 24 -16.11 5.62 1.51
CA PRO A 24 -17.31 6.45 1.39
C PRO A 24 -17.58 6.89 -0.05
N ILE A 25 -16.53 7.13 -0.85
CA ILE A 25 -16.67 7.48 -2.28
C ILE A 25 -17.25 6.29 -3.03
N PHE A 26 -16.71 5.09 -2.79
CA PHE A 26 -17.25 3.85 -3.35
C PHE A 26 -18.73 3.63 -2.99
N LEU A 27 -19.10 3.79 -1.72
CA LEU A 27 -20.49 3.66 -1.27
C LEU A 27 -21.41 4.72 -1.89
N GLY A 28 -20.95 5.97 -2.04
CA GLY A 28 -21.71 7.03 -2.68
C GLY A 28 -22.06 6.73 -4.15
N PHE A 29 -21.10 6.18 -4.90
CA PHE A 29 -21.35 5.74 -6.28
C PHE A 29 -22.22 4.49 -6.35
N ALA A 30 -22.07 3.53 -5.42
CA ALA A 30 -22.94 2.37 -5.34
C ALA A 30 -24.42 2.76 -5.10
N LEU A 31 -24.66 3.77 -4.26
CA LEU A 31 -26.00 4.35 -4.06
C LEU A 31 -26.50 5.09 -5.30
N CYS A 32 -25.62 5.81 -6.01
CA CYS A 32 -25.97 6.48 -7.28
C CYS A 32 -26.41 5.47 -8.35
N PHE A 33 -25.73 4.33 -8.45
CA PHE A 33 -26.11 3.24 -9.36
C PHE A 33 -27.43 2.58 -8.96
N ARG A 34 -27.66 2.36 -7.66
CA ARG A 34 -28.95 1.88 -7.16
C ARG A 34 -30.10 2.75 -7.67
N VAL A 35 -29.98 4.08 -7.55
CA VAL A 35 -31.00 5.03 -7.98
C VAL A 35 -31.13 5.07 -9.51
N THR A 36 -30.01 5.01 -10.23
CA THR A 36 -29.97 5.14 -11.70
C THR A 36 -30.51 3.89 -12.42
N PHE A 37 -30.30 2.70 -11.84
CA PHE A 37 -30.66 1.39 -12.43
C PHE A 37 -31.86 0.71 -11.76
N ASP A 38 -32.63 1.44 -10.95
CA ASP A 38 -33.76 0.92 -10.16
C ASP A 38 -34.84 0.20 -11.01
N LYS A 39 -34.91 0.49 -12.32
CA LYS A 39 -35.89 -0.10 -13.25
C LYS A 39 -35.50 -1.45 -13.87
N ASN A 40 -34.26 -1.93 -13.72
CA ASN A 40 -33.75 -3.11 -14.44
C ASN A 40 -33.90 -4.46 -13.68
N GLY A 41 -34.71 -4.53 -12.62
CA GLY A 41 -35.02 -5.79 -11.93
C GLY A 41 -33.89 -6.37 -11.06
N ALA A 42 -34.26 -7.32 -10.20
CA ALA A 42 -33.54 -8.14 -9.20
C ALA A 42 -32.06 -7.84 -8.83
N THR A 43 -31.19 -7.57 -9.81
CA THR A 43 -29.74 -7.33 -9.66
C THR A 43 -29.42 -6.11 -8.77
N PHE A 44 -30.30 -5.12 -8.70
CA PHE A 44 -30.13 -3.92 -7.85
C PHE A 44 -31.12 -3.84 -6.68
N ALA A 45 -31.87 -4.90 -6.37
CA ALA A 45 -32.95 -4.87 -5.37
C ALA A 45 -32.46 -4.66 -3.93
N THR A 46 -31.22 -5.05 -3.60
CA THR A 46 -30.61 -4.79 -2.28
C THR A 46 -29.38 -3.88 -2.39
N PRO A 47 -29.12 -3.02 -1.38
CA PRO A 47 -27.94 -2.15 -1.38
C PRO A 47 -26.64 -2.95 -1.45
N LEU A 48 -26.64 -4.15 -0.85
CA LEU A 48 -25.53 -5.09 -0.91
C LEU A 48 -25.29 -5.62 -2.33
N SER A 49 -26.35 -6.05 -3.04
CA SER A 49 -26.24 -6.54 -4.43
C SER A 49 -25.73 -5.46 -5.39
N SER A 50 -26.15 -4.21 -5.16
CA SER A 50 -25.69 -3.05 -5.93
C SER A 50 -24.19 -2.78 -5.68
N GLY A 51 -23.75 -2.90 -4.43
CA GLY A 51 -22.32 -2.82 -4.07
C GLY A 51 -21.49 -3.95 -4.71
N ILE A 52 -21.99 -5.18 -4.71
CA ILE A 52 -21.32 -6.33 -5.35
C ILE A 52 -21.21 -6.11 -6.87
N LYS A 53 -22.27 -5.64 -7.53
CA LYS A 53 -22.21 -5.34 -8.96
C LYS A 53 -21.24 -4.19 -9.25
N ALA A 54 -21.17 -3.16 -8.39
CA ALA A 54 -20.16 -2.11 -8.51
C ALA A 54 -18.73 -2.68 -8.40
N LEU A 55 -18.46 -3.58 -7.44
CA LEU A 55 -17.17 -4.27 -7.35
C LEU A 55 -16.85 -5.11 -8.60
N ALA A 56 -17.84 -5.83 -9.13
CA ALA A 56 -17.69 -6.59 -10.38
C ALA A 56 -17.34 -5.66 -11.55
N MET A 57 -18.01 -4.50 -11.65
CA MET A 57 -17.70 -3.47 -12.65
C MET A 57 -16.28 -2.88 -12.45
N MET A 58 -15.80 -2.71 -11.21
CA MET A 58 -14.40 -2.32 -10.93
C MET A 58 -13.40 -3.39 -11.39
N SER A 59 -13.77 -4.67 -11.32
CA SER A 59 -12.96 -5.78 -11.81
C SER A 59 -12.96 -5.90 -13.34
N GLY A 60 -13.74 -5.08 -14.06
CA GLY A 60 -13.85 -5.10 -15.52
C GLY A 60 -15.04 -5.88 -16.07
N GLU A 61 -15.95 -6.37 -15.21
CA GLU A 61 -17.19 -6.99 -15.67
C GLU A 61 -18.22 -5.91 -16.05
N LEU A 62 -18.22 -5.53 -17.32
CA LEU A 62 -19.08 -4.46 -17.85
C LEU A 62 -20.27 -5.07 -18.60
N ASP A 63 -21.47 -4.91 -18.05
CA ASP A 63 -22.71 -5.32 -18.69
C ASP A 63 -23.34 -4.15 -19.46
N TYR A 64 -22.82 -3.92 -20.67
CA TYR A 64 -23.20 -2.80 -21.54
C TYR A 64 -24.68 -2.81 -21.93
N ASN A 65 -25.35 -3.97 -21.95
CA ASN A 65 -26.76 -4.07 -22.31
C ASN A 65 -27.68 -3.30 -21.36
N SER A 66 -27.22 -3.06 -20.12
CA SER A 66 -27.98 -2.36 -19.09
C SER A 66 -27.77 -0.84 -19.09
N VAL A 67 -26.76 -0.35 -19.81
CA VAL A 67 -26.24 1.03 -19.76
C VAL A 67 -26.38 1.68 -21.14
N LEU A 68 -27.60 2.02 -21.54
CA LEU A 68 -27.86 2.78 -22.77
C LEU A 68 -28.39 4.18 -22.45
N GLY A 69 -27.91 5.20 -23.17
CA GLY A 69 -28.34 6.60 -23.07
C GLY A 69 -27.67 7.40 -21.95
N THR A 70 -28.41 8.24 -21.22
CA THR A 70 -27.89 9.14 -20.17
C THR A 70 -27.13 8.44 -19.03
N ARG A 71 -27.27 7.12 -18.90
CA ARG A 71 -26.58 6.28 -17.91
C ARG A 71 -25.12 6.01 -18.29
N GLU A 72 -24.78 6.07 -19.58
CA GLU A 72 -23.43 5.87 -20.11
C GLU A 72 -22.44 6.91 -19.56
N ILE A 73 -22.90 8.16 -19.40
CA ILE A 73 -22.06 9.24 -18.87
C ILE A 73 -21.69 8.96 -17.41
N ILE A 74 -22.67 8.58 -16.59
CA ILE A 74 -22.46 8.26 -15.16
C ILE A 74 -21.54 7.04 -15.03
N PHE A 75 -21.73 6.03 -15.88
CA PHE A 75 -20.89 4.85 -15.93
C PHE A 75 -19.45 5.18 -16.36
N CYS A 76 -19.26 6.04 -17.36
CA CYS A 76 -17.94 6.52 -17.79
C CYS A 76 -17.22 7.26 -16.66
N PHE A 77 -17.91 8.17 -15.96
CA PHE A 77 -17.37 8.84 -14.79
C PHE A 77 -16.99 7.87 -13.67
N TYR A 78 -17.80 6.83 -13.44
CA TYR A 78 -17.46 5.79 -12.47
C TYR A 78 -16.17 5.03 -12.83
N VAL A 79 -16.02 4.63 -14.09
CA VAL A 79 -14.83 3.92 -14.56
C VAL A 79 -13.57 4.79 -14.44
N LEU A 80 -13.66 6.06 -14.84
CA LEU A 80 -12.54 7.01 -14.75
C LEU A 80 -12.19 7.35 -13.30
N LEU A 81 -13.18 7.71 -12.48
CA LEU A 81 -12.97 8.24 -11.13
C LEU A 81 -12.75 7.17 -10.07
N ILE A 82 -13.43 6.02 -10.16
CA ILE A 82 -13.32 4.96 -9.16
C ILE A 82 -12.40 3.85 -9.64
N ALA A 83 -12.67 3.23 -10.79
CA ALA A 83 -11.91 2.05 -11.19
C ALA A 83 -10.44 2.40 -11.51
N ILE A 84 -10.21 3.35 -12.42
CA ILE A 84 -8.87 3.69 -12.89
C ILE A 84 -8.10 4.47 -11.81
N SER A 85 -8.68 5.52 -11.25
CA SER A 85 -8.00 6.36 -10.25
C SER A 85 -7.64 5.56 -8.98
N THR A 86 -8.53 4.73 -8.44
CA THR A 86 -8.26 4.00 -7.19
C THR A 86 -7.12 2.99 -7.38
N VAL A 87 -7.09 2.24 -8.47
CA VAL A 87 -6.00 1.30 -8.76
C VAL A 87 -4.70 2.05 -9.01
N ASN A 88 -4.72 3.15 -9.77
CA ASN A 88 -3.53 3.94 -10.05
C ASN A 88 -2.94 4.58 -8.80
N LEU A 89 -3.78 5.12 -7.90
CA LEU A 89 -3.30 5.69 -6.65
C LEU A 89 -2.84 4.61 -5.67
N LEU A 90 -3.51 3.45 -5.62
CA LEU A 90 -3.11 2.34 -4.76
C LEU A 90 -1.73 1.80 -5.18
N VAL A 91 -1.55 1.56 -6.48
CA VAL A 91 -0.25 1.15 -7.05
C VAL A 91 0.80 2.24 -6.86
N GLY A 92 0.46 3.51 -7.12
CA GLY A 92 1.36 4.64 -6.92
C GLY A 92 1.79 4.82 -5.47
N LEU A 93 0.89 4.62 -4.52
CA LEU A 93 1.19 4.62 -3.08
C LEU A 93 2.09 3.43 -2.72
N ALA A 94 1.81 2.23 -3.24
CA ALA A 94 2.56 1.02 -2.94
C ALA A 94 4.00 1.13 -3.43
N VAL A 95 4.19 1.57 -4.68
CA VAL A 95 5.51 1.78 -5.27
C VAL A 95 6.28 2.84 -4.49
N ARG A 96 5.63 3.96 -4.14
CA ARG A 96 6.25 5.01 -3.33
C ARG A 96 6.67 4.50 -1.95
N ASP A 97 5.79 3.80 -1.24
CA ASP A 97 6.09 3.27 0.09
C ASP A 97 7.22 2.25 0.06
N ILE A 98 7.27 1.38 -0.96
CA ILE A 98 8.37 0.44 -1.17
C ILE A 98 9.67 1.22 -1.41
N GLN A 99 9.67 2.21 -2.30
CA GLN A 99 10.87 3.01 -2.58
C GLN A 99 11.37 3.78 -1.34
N LEU A 100 10.47 4.38 -0.57
CA LEU A 100 10.79 5.08 0.68
C LEU A 100 11.41 4.14 1.71
N LEU A 101 10.83 2.95 1.88
CA LEU A 101 11.31 1.94 2.82
C LEU A 101 12.64 1.35 2.37
N MET A 102 12.85 1.14 1.07
CA MET A 102 14.12 0.64 0.53
C MET A 102 15.23 1.68 0.65
N LYS A 103 14.95 2.97 0.40
CA LYS A 103 15.92 4.06 0.63
C LYS A 103 16.32 4.16 2.09
N LYS A 104 15.33 4.08 3.00
CA LYS A 104 15.57 4.08 4.45
C LYS A 104 16.36 2.85 4.88
N ALA A 105 16.04 1.66 4.38
CA ALA A 105 16.76 0.43 4.68
C ALA A 105 18.20 0.45 4.13
N GLY A 106 18.44 1.06 2.97
CA GLY A 106 19.77 1.23 2.39
C GLY A 106 20.67 2.11 3.25
N VAL A 107 20.17 3.28 3.67
CA VAL A 107 20.90 4.17 4.60
C VAL A 107 21.10 3.49 5.95
N ASN A 108 20.07 2.83 6.48
CA ASN A 108 20.17 2.13 7.74
C ASN A 108 21.20 0.99 7.68
N ARG A 109 21.30 0.27 6.57
CA ARG A 109 22.31 -0.77 6.38
C ARG A 109 23.71 -0.18 6.37
N LEU A 110 23.91 0.93 5.65
CA LEU A 110 25.20 1.63 5.63
C LEU A 110 25.59 2.16 7.02
N ALA A 111 24.64 2.77 7.74
CA ALA A 111 24.87 3.25 9.10
C ALA A 111 25.25 2.12 10.06
N VAL A 112 24.57 0.98 9.99
CA VAL A 112 24.90 -0.21 10.79
C VAL A 112 26.31 -0.72 10.45
N THR A 113 26.69 -0.77 9.18
CA THR A 113 28.05 -1.20 8.79
C THR A 113 29.12 -0.30 9.40
N VAL A 114 28.96 1.03 9.33
CA VAL A 114 29.92 1.99 9.89
C VAL A 114 29.98 1.92 11.41
N LEU A 115 28.83 1.78 12.09
CA LEU A 115 28.80 1.65 13.55
C LEU A 115 29.50 0.38 14.04
N LEU A 116 29.35 -0.73 13.30
CA LEU A 116 30.05 -1.97 13.61
C LEU A 116 31.57 -1.83 13.43
N GLU A 117 32.01 -1.10 12.40
CA GLU A 117 33.44 -0.82 12.17
C GLU A 117 34.05 -0.02 13.34
N ILE A 118 33.37 1.05 13.77
CA ILE A 118 33.79 1.85 14.94
C ILE A 118 33.82 1.01 16.22
N GLN A 119 32.80 0.17 16.43
CA GLN A 119 32.73 -0.67 17.62
C GLN A 119 33.85 -1.72 17.65
N ILE A 120 34.23 -2.24 16.49
CA ILE A 120 35.38 -3.15 16.36
C ILE A 120 36.68 -2.40 16.66
N ASP A 121 36.86 -1.19 16.15
CA ASP A 121 38.06 -0.38 16.43
C ASP A 121 38.22 -0.09 17.92
N GLU A 122 37.15 0.33 18.61
CA GLU A 122 37.17 0.57 20.06
C GLU A 122 37.49 -0.71 20.86
N PHE A 123 36.90 -1.84 20.46
CA PHE A 123 37.19 -3.13 21.09
C PHE A 123 38.64 -3.55 20.87
N PHE A 124 39.17 -3.39 19.67
CA PHE A 124 40.55 -3.75 19.36
C PHE A 124 41.55 -2.86 20.10
N ASN A 125 41.29 -1.55 20.14
CA ASN A 125 42.16 -0.58 20.80
C ASN A 125 42.20 -0.78 22.33
N SER A 126 41.05 -1.09 22.95
CA SER A 126 40.97 -1.42 24.38
C SER A 126 41.65 -2.75 24.72
N ALA A 127 41.51 -3.77 23.87
CA ALA A 127 42.21 -5.05 24.02
C ALA A 127 43.73 -4.91 23.84
N LEU A 128 44.17 -4.10 22.88
CA LEU A 128 45.58 -3.83 22.61
C LEU A 128 46.22 -3.01 23.74
N ALA A 129 45.52 -1.99 24.26
CA ALA A 129 45.95 -1.22 25.43
C ALA A 129 46.11 -2.12 26.67
N SER A 130 45.16 -3.01 26.95
CA SER A 130 45.23 -3.99 28.03
C SER A 130 46.45 -4.92 27.90
N CYS A 131 46.72 -5.41 26.69
CA CYS A 131 47.85 -6.32 26.42
C CYS A 131 49.22 -5.61 26.52
N LEU A 132 49.29 -4.35 26.06
CA LEU A 132 50.50 -3.51 26.18
C LEU A 132 50.82 -3.15 27.64
N ILE A 133 49.81 -2.81 28.44
CA ILE A 133 49.96 -2.54 29.88
C ILE A 133 50.42 -3.82 30.60
N CYS A 134 49.85 -4.97 30.26
CA CYS A 134 50.24 -6.26 30.83
C CYS A 134 51.69 -6.64 30.47
N ARG A 135 52.15 -6.33 29.24
CA ARG A 135 53.56 -6.52 28.84
C ARG A 135 54.54 -5.54 29.49
N LEU A 136 54.13 -4.31 29.75
CA LEU A 136 54.99 -3.30 30.39
C LEU A 136 55.15 -3.50 31.90
N LEU A 137 54.18 -4.14 32.57
CA LEU A 137 54.26 -4.47 34.01
C LEU A 137 55.03 -5.76 34.31
N LEU A 138 55.34 -6.57 33.30
CA LEU A 138 56.09 -7.83 33.42
C LEU A 138 57.59 -7.68 33.09
N ARG A 139 58.09 -6.44 33.05
CA ARG A 139 59.50 -6.08 32.84
C ARG A 139 59.97 -5.17 33.96
#